data_AF-A0A563EK62-F1
#
_entry.id   AF-A0A563EK62-F1
#
_cell.length_a   1.000
_cell.length_b   1.000
_cell.length_c   1.000
_cell.angle_alpha   90.00
_cell.angle_beta   90.00
_cell.angle_gamma   90.00
#
_symmetry.space_group_name_H-M   'P 1'
#
loop_
_entity.id
_entity.type
_entity.pdbx_description
1 polymer ?
#
loop_
_entity_poly.entity_id
_entity_poly.type
_entity_poly.pdbx_seq_one_letter_code
_entity_poly.pdbx_strand_id
1 'polypeptide(L)' 'MVGEHPLAESLTTALMLALQAVGRPGEALTSYQRIRRRLVDELGLDPGPQLRAAHQAILRGGRTG' A
#
# COMPACT_ATOMS: atom_id res chain seq x y z
N MET A 1 -14.06 -14.46 -1.27
CA MET A 1 -14.49 -13.39 -0.36
C MET A 1 -13.65 -12.15 -0.67
N VAL A 2 -14.14 -11.28 -1.56
CA VAL A 2 -13.49 -9.99 -1.88
C VAL A 2 -13.74 -9.09 -0.67
N GLY A 3 -12.67 -8.72 0.03
CA GLY A 3 -12.72 -8.02 1.32
C GLY A 3 -13.55 -6.74 1.26
N GLU A 4 -14.24 -6.44 2.36
CA GLU A 4 -15.33 -5.47 2.47
C GLU A 4 -14.94 -3.99 2.22
N HIS A 5 -13.70 -3.69 1.78
CA HIS A 5 -13.24 -2.34 1.46
C HIS A 5 -12.30 -2.27 0.24
N PRO A 6 -12.70 -2.76 -0.95
CA PRO A 6 -11.84 -2.77 -2.14
C PRO A 6 -11.44 -1.35 -2.57
N LEU A 7 -12.27 -0.35 -2.26
CA LEU A 7 -12.02 1.05 -2.60
C LEU A 7 -10.86 1.67 -1.81
N ALA A 8 -10.75 1.38 -0.50
CA ALA A 8 -9.73 1.98 0.35
C ALA A 8 -8.32 1.44 0.00
N GLU A 9 -8.23 0.13 -0.28
CA GLU A 9 -6.99 -0.49 -0.72
C GLU A 9 -6.59 -0.06 -2.14
N SER A 10 -7.55 -0.01 -3.07
CA SER A 10 -7.28 0.42 -4.45
C SER A 10 -6.82 1.87 -4.50
N LEU A 11 -7.45 2.76 -3.73
CA LEU A 11 -7.04 4.16 -3.61
C LEU A 11 -5.63 4.29 -3.03
N THR A 12 -5.35 3.56 -1.95
CA THR A 12 -4.01 3.58 -1.33
C THR A 12 -2.95 3.02 -2.27
N THR A 13 -3.29 1.98 -3.03
CA THR A 13 -2.41 1.40 -4.06
C THR A 13 -2.08 2.43 -5.15
N ALA A 14 -3.08 3.14 -5.67
CA ALA A 14 -2.87 4.19 -6.66
C ALA A 14 -2.01 5.34 -6.12
N LEU A 15 -2.28 5.78 -4.88
CA LEU A 15 -1.49 6.82 -4.19
C LEU A 15 -0.03 6.39 -4.03
N MET A 16 0.19 5.15 -3.60
CA MET A 16 1.53 4.58 -3.43
C MET A 16 2.33 4.57 -4.74
N LEU A 17 1.70 4.17 -5.85
CA LEU A 17 2.32 4.18 -7.17
C LEU A 17 2.62 5.60 -7.65
N ALA A 18 1.69 6.55 -7.42
CA ALA A 18 1.91 7.95 -7.77
C ALA A 18 3.08 8.55 -6.97
N LEU A 19 3.15 8.29 -5.65
CA LEU A 19 4.23 8.73 -4.78
C LEU A 19 5.59 8.13 -5.20
N GLN A 20 5.61 6.87 -5.62
CA GLN A 20 6.81 6.25 -6.19
C GLN A 20 7.26 6.94 -7.48
N ALA A 21 6.32 7.27 -8.37
CA ALA A 21 6.62 7.93 -9.64
C ALA A 21 7.19 9.34 -9.47
N VAL A 22 6.76 10.06 -8.43
CA VAL A 22 7.29 11.40 -8.11
C VAL A 22 8.52 11.39 -7.19
N GLY A 23 9.13 10.22 -6.96
CA GLY A 23 10.36 10.10 -6.17
C GLY A 23 10.17 10.22 -4.66
N ARG A 24 8.97 9.94 -4.14
CA ARG A 24 8.62 10.03 -2.70
C ARG A 24 8.27 8.65 -2.11
N PRO A 25 9.16 7.64 -2.17
CA PRO A 25 8.86 6.29 -1.70
C PRO A 25 8.56 6.21 -0.20
N GLY A 26 9.13 7.09 0.64
CA GLY A 26 8.89 7.10 2.09
C GLY A 26 7.43 7.39 2.46
N GLU A 27 6.76 8.28 1.72
CA GLU A 27 5.34 8.57 1.93
C GLU A 27 4.43 7.46 1.40
N ALA A 28 4.87 6.78 0.35
CA ALA A 28 4.18 5.60 -0.15
C ALA A 28 4.19 4.49 0.91
N LEU A 29 5.33 4.24 1.54
CA LEU A 29 5.46 3.27 2.64
C LEU A 29 4.65 3.67 3.88
N THR A 30 4.61 4.97 4.21
CA THR A 30 3.81 5.47 5.33
C THR A 30 2.32 5.24 5.10
N SER A 31 1.85 5.49 3.87
CA SER A 31 0.44 5.24 3.47
C SER A 31 0.09 3.75 3.57
N TYR A 32 1.00 2.87 3.12
CA TYR A 32 0.85 1.42 3.27
C TYR A 32 0.73 0.98 4.74
N GLN A 33 1.59 1.51 5.61
CA GLN A 33 1.53 1.15 7.04
C GLN A 33 0.22 1.58 7.70
N ARG A 34 -0.30 2.76 7.35
CA ARG A 34 -1.56 3.27 7.90
C ARG A 34 -2.73 2.39 7.48
N ILE A 35 -2.85 2.05 6.20
CA ILE A 35 -3.96 1.20 5.74
C ILE A 35 -3.85 -0.23 6.28
N ARG A 36 -2.63 -0.78 6.34
CA ARG A 36 -2.40 -2.12 6.91
C ARG A 36 -2.79 -2.16 8.38
N ARG A 37 -2.40 -1.15 9.17
CA ARG A 37 -2.78 -1.03 10.59
C ARG A 37 -4.30 -1.04 10.74
N ARG A 38 -4.99 -0.23 9.94
CA ARG A 38 -6.47 -0.17 9.94
C ARG A 38 -7.12 -1.49 9.56
N LEU A 39 -6.64 -2.15 8.51
CA LEU A 39 -7.16 -3.44 8.09
C LEU A 39 -6.98 -4.50 9.19
N VAL A 40 -5.80 -4.55 9.81
CA VAL A 40 -5.50 -5.55 10.83
C VAL A 40 -6.17 -5.24 12.17
N ASP A 41 -6.03 -4.02 12.69
CA ASP A 41 -6.51 -3.64 14.03
C ASP A 41 -8.02 -3.33 14.05
N GLU A 42 -8.56 -2.67 13.02
CA GLU A 42 -9.99 -2.30 13.02
C GLU A 42 -10.87 -3.37 12.38
N LEU A 43 -10.34 -4.12 11.40
CA LEU A 43 -11.15 -5.04 10.59
C LEU A 43 -10.73 -6.51 10.72
N GLY A 44 -9.57 -6.82 11.33
CA GLY A 44 -9.04 -8.18 11.38
C GLY A 44 -8.68 -8.78 10.02
N LEU A 45 -8.49 -7.93 9.00
CA LEU A 45 -8.22 -8.31 7.61
C LEU A 45 -6.74 -8.17 7.27
N ASP A 46 -6.23 -9.07 6.43
CA ASP A 46 -4.91 -8.94 5.82
C ASP A 46 -5.00 -8.05 4.56
N PRO A 47 -3.99 -7.21 4.28
CA PRO A 47 -3.91 -6.44 3.05
C PRO A 47 -3.98 -7.33 1.80
N GLY A 48 -4.82 -6.91 0.85
CA GLY A 48 -5.04 -7.56 -0.43
C GLY A 48 -3.78 -7.64 -1.32
N PRO A 49 -3.80 -8.53 -2.32
CA PRO A 49 -2.63 -8.84 -3.14
C PRO A 49 -2.11 -7.64 -3.94
N GLN A 50 -2.98 -6.75 -4.43
CA GLN A 50 -2.57 -5.54 -5.15
C GLN A 50 -1.81 -4.56 -4.27
N LEU A 51 -2.29 -4.32 -3.05
CA LEU A 51 -1.65 -3.41 -2.11
C LEU A 51 -0.27 -3.95 -1.68
N ARG A 52 -0.17 -5.26 -1.43
CA ARG A 52 1.10 -5.94 -1.15
C ARG A 52 2.07 -5.87 -2.33
N ALA A 53 1.59 -6.02 -3.56
CA ALA A 53 2.41 -5.91 -4.76
C ALA A 53 2.98 -4.50 -4.95
N ALA A 54 2.18 -3.45 -4.75
CA ALA A 54 2.65 -2.07 -4.80
C ALA A 54 3.72 -1.78 -3.73
N HIS A 55 3.51 -2.26 -2.49
CA HIS A 55 4.51 -2.15 -1.43
C HIS A 55 5.85 -2.80 -1.81
N GLN A 56 5.80 -4.01 -2.38
CA GLN A 56 7.00 -4.69 -2.87
C GLN A 56 7.68 -3.95 -4.03
N ALA A 57 6.90 -3.38 -4.97
CA ALA A 57 7.44 -2.59 -6.07
C ALA A 57 8.21 -1.36 -5.55
N ILE A 58 7.68 -0.69 -4.51
CA ILE A 58 8.34 0.45 -3.87
C ILE A 58 9.65 0.04 -3.18
N LEU A 59 9.63 -1.06 -2.41
CA LEU A 59 10.85 -1.58 -1.77
C LEU A 59 11.92 -2.02 -2.78
N ARG A 60 11.52 -2.45 -3.98
CA ARG A 60 12.44 -2.78 -5.07
C ARG A 60 12.98 -1.52 -5.76
N GLY A 61 12.13 -0.52 -6.00
CA GLY A 61 12.51 0.76 -6.61
C GLY A 61 13.36 1.67 -5.71
N GLY A 62 13.25 1.51 -4.38
CA GLY A 62 14.08 2.20 -3.39
C GLY A 62 15.43 1.53 -3.09
N ARG A 63 15.75 0.41 -3.75
CA ARG A 63 17.03 -0.30 -3.59
C ARG A 63 18.11 0.09 -4.61
N THR A 64 17.87 1.14 -5.38
CA THR A 64 18.88 1.70 -6.28
C THR A 64 19.83 2.58 -5.45
N GLY A 65 20.82 1.93 -4.84
CA GLY A 65 22.11 2.56 -4.55
C GLY A 65 22.99 2.58 -5.79
#